data_AF-F5HLJ8-F1
#
_entry.id   AF-F5HLJ8-F1
#
_cell.length_a   1.000
_cell.length_b   1.000
_cell.length_c   1.000
_cell.angle_alpha   90.00
_cell.angle_beta   90.00
_cell.angle_gamma   90.00
#
_symmetry.space_group_name_H-M   'P 1'
#
loop_
_entity.id
_entity.type
_entity.pdbx_description
1 polymer ?
#
loop_
_entity_poly.entity_id
_entity_poly.type
_entity_poly.pdbx_seq_one_letter_code
_entity_poly.pdbx_strand_id
1 'polypeptide(L)'
;MAIVKDSATFFQHGNSAQFDYVLKLYPKALKLKAETRGNGKKADKLLRLEKWYQNELPKLIKTRGRDAHLLHEELVQTMEWKQTRGKFYPQLSYLIKINTPRAVVMETKKAFRKLPNLEQALNALSNLKGVGITMASALLAA
;
A
#
# COMPACT_ATOMS: atom_id res chain seq x y z
N MET A 1 7.53 27.75 -21.32
CA MET A 1 7.59 26.43 -20.63
C MET A 1 8.65 26.54 -19.54
N ALA A 2 8.26 26.40 -18.28
CA ALA A 2 9.23 26.49 -17.17
C ALA A 2 10.21 25.32 -17.27
N ILE A 3 11.50 25.63 -17.46
CA ILE A 3 12.58 24.66 -17.40
C ILE A 3 12.70 24.26 -15.93
N VAL A 4 12.27 23.04 -15.60
CA VAL A 4 12.43 22.48 -14.26
C VAL A 4 13.93 22.26 -14.04
N LYS A 5 14.58 23.21 -13.35
CA LYS A 5 16.02 23.15 -13.03
C LYS A 5 16.36 22.08 -11.99
N ASP A 6 15.42 21.78 -11.10
CA ASP A 6 15.57 20.78 -10.03
C ASP A 6 14.18 20.38 -9.46
N SER A 7 14.14 19.28 -8.69
CA SER A 7 12.90 18.78 -8.08
C SER A 7 12.36 19.65 -6.95
N ALA A 8 13.19 20.41 -6.25
CA ALA A 8 12.76 21.28 -5.15
C ALA A 8 11.93 22.48 -5.67
N THR A 9 12.35 23.06 -6.80
CA THR A 9 11.60 24.13 -7.48
C THR A 9 10.19 23.66 -7.89
N PHE A 10 10.05 22.40 -8.32
CA PHE A 10 8.75 21.79 -8.63
C PHE A 10 7.86 21.65 -7.39
N PHE A 11 8.39 21.21 -6.24
CA PHE A 11 7.57 21.07 -5.03
C PHE A 11 7.16 22.40 -4.42
N GLN A 12 7.95 23.46 -4.62
CA GLN A 12 7.64 24.80 -4.09
C GLN A 12 6.67 25.59 -4.96
N HIS A 13 6.74 25.44 -6.29
CA HIS A 13 5.98 26.27 -7.24
C HIS A 13 5.01 25.46 -8.13
N GLY A 14 4.89 24.16 -7.86
CA GLY A 14 4.03 23.26 -8.62
C GLY A 14 2.55 23.62 -8.46
N ASN A 15 1.82 23.69 -9.57
CA ASN A 15 0.37 23.82 -9.56
C ASN A 15 -0.32 22.44 -9.63
N SER A 16 -1.63 22.39 -9.33
CA SER A 16 -2.41 21.14 -9.32
C SER A 16 -2.30 20.35 -10.62
N ALA A 17 -2.38 21.01 -11.78
CA ALA A 17 -2.26 20.37 -13.09
C ALA A 17 -0.89 19.71 -13.32
N GLN A 18 0.18 20.32 -12.79
CA GLN A 18 1.53 19.75 -12.83
C GLN A 18 1.66 18.53 -11.92
N PHE A 19 1.08 18.55 -10.73
CA PHE A 19 1.04 17.37 -9.85
C PHE A 19 0.23 16.23 -10.47
N ASP A 20 -0.93 16.52 -11.08
CA ASP A 20 -1.72 15.53 -11.82
C ASP A 20 -0.95 14.93 -12.99
N TYR A 21 -0.19 15.75 -13.72
CA TYR A 21 0.67 15.28 -14.79
C TYR A 21 1.75 14.33 -14.28
N VAL A 22 2.45 14.70 -13.20
CA VAL A 22 3.49 13.85 -12.60
C VAL A 22 2.89 12.55 -12.05
N LEU A 23 1.71 12.59 -11.45
CA LEU A 23 1.01 11.40 -10.99
C LEU A 23 0.70 10.44 -12.15
N LYS A 24 0.32 10.96 -13.33
CA LYS A 24 0.12 10.14 -14.54
C LYS A 24 1.40 9.46 -15.04
N LEU A 25 2.58 9.96 -14.67
CA LEU A 25 3.86 9.33 -15.01
C LEU A 25 4.24 8.17 -14.06
N TYR A 26 3.51 7.99 -12.95
CA TYR A 26 3.79 6.96 -11.95
C TYR A 26 3.96 5.54 -12.54
N PRO A 27 3.10 5.05 -13.45
CA PRO A 27 3.28 3.71 -14.03
C PRO A 27 4.60 3.57 -14.81
N LYS A 28 5.04 4.63 -15.49
CA LYS A 28 6.32 4.64 -16.22
C LYS A 28 7.49 4.61 -15.24
N ALA A 29 7.44 5.44 -14.20
CA ALA A 29 8.47 5.46 -13.15
C ALA A 29 8.58 4.11 -12.42
N LEU A 30 7.44 3.47 -12.15
CA LEU A 30 7.40 2.15 -11.53
C LEU A 30 8.02 1.08 -12.44
N LYS A 31 7.74 1.10 -13.75
CA LYS A 31 8.31 0.16 -14.71
C LYS A 31 9.85 0.28 -14.74
N LEU A 32 10.37 1.50 -14.84
CA LEU A 32 11.81 1.76 -14.78
C LEU A 32 12.43 1.28 -13.45
N LYS A 33 11.74 1.53 -12.33
CA LYS A 33 12.18 1.03 -11.00
C LYS A 33 12.13 -0.50 -10.90
N ALA A 34 11.19 -1.14 -11.57
CA ALA A 34 11.05 -2.59 -11.59
C ALA A 34 12.21 -3.23 -12.39
N GLU A 35 12.56 -2.65 -13.54
CA GLU A 35 13.67 -3.08 -14.40
C GLU A 35 15.03 -2.97 -13.69
N THR A 36 15.25 -1.94 -12.86
CA THR A 36 16.49 -1.81 -12.08
C THR A 36 16.63 -2.83 -10.93
N ARG A 37 15.57 -3.55 -10.55
CA ARG A 37 15.57 -4.51 -9.42
C ARG A 37 15.89 -5.95 -9.81
N GLY A 38 16.25 -6.22 -11.06
CA GLY A 38 16.77 -7.51 -11.53
C GLY A 38 15.86 -8.23 -12.53
N ASN A 39 15.91 -9.57 -12.56
CA ASN A 39 15.29 -10.40 -13.59
C ASN A 39 13.80 -10.07 -13.83
N GLY A 40 13.37 -10.11 -15.10
CA GLY A 40 12.01 -9.73 -15.55
C GLY A 40 10.86 -10.31 -14.71
N LYS A 41 10.99 -11.55 -14.21
CA LYS A 41 9.98 -12.17 -13.32
C LYS A 41 9.70 -11.37 -12.04
N LYS A 42 10.72 -10.74 -11.42
CA LYS A 42 10.55 -9.89 -10.24
C LYS A 42 9.90 -8.56 -10.61
N ALA A 43 10.26 -8.02 -11.77
CA ALA A 43 9.66 -6.79 -12.30
C ALA A 43 8.17 -6.99 -12.58
N ASP A 44 7.80 -8.05 -13.29
CA ASP A 44 6.40 -8.39 -13.60
C ASP A 44 5.57 -8.61 -12.33
N LYS A 45 6.15 -9.31 -11.35
CA LYS A 45 5.50 -9.53 -10.05
C LYS A 45 5.23 -8.20 -9.33
N LEU A 46 6.20 -7.28 -9.31
CA LEU A 46 6.01 -5.96 -8.70
C LEU A 46 4.92 -5.16 -9.40
N LEU A 47 4.91 -5.13 -10.74
CA LEU A 47 3.91 -4.41 -11.52
C LEU A 47 2.50 -4.97 -11.27
N ARG A 48 2.34 -6.30 -11.20
CA ARG A 48 1.07 -6.94 -10.88
C ARG A 48 0.59 -6.60 -9.47
N LEU A 49 1.47 -6.72 -8.47
CA LEU A 49 1.14 -6.43 -7.07
C LEU A 49 0.78 -4.96 -6.87
N GLU A 50 1.50 -4.05 -7.53
CA GLU A 50 1.19 -2.62 -7.46
C GLU A 50 -0.16 -2.30 -8.10
N LYS A 51 -0.47 -2.87 -9.28
CA LYS A 51 -1.77 -2.68 -9.92
C LYS A 51 -2.91 -3.13 -9.02
N TRP A 52 -2.76 -4.30 -8.39
CA TRP A 52 -3.72 -4.84 -7.44
C TRP A 52 -3.90 -3.91 -6.23
N TYR A 53 -2.80 -3.49 -5.58
CA TYR A 53 -2.87 -2.64 -4.40
C TYR A 53 -3.49 -1.26 -4.69
N GLN A 54 -3.16 -0.64 -5.83
CA GLN A 54 -3.65 0.71 -6.17
C GLN A 54 -5.08 0.73 -6.70
N ASN A 55 -5.53 -0.33 -7.39
CA ASN A 55 -6.79 -0.29 -8.14
C ASN A 55 -7.83 -1.32 -7.69
N GLU A 56 -7.41 -2.47 -7.17
CA GLU A 56 -8.30 -3.59 -6.87
C GLU A 56 -8.62 -3.63 -5.37
N LEU A 57 -7.60 -3.58 -4.52
CA LEU A 57 -7.78 -3.62 -3.06
C LEU A 57 -8.70 -2.49 -2.53
N PRO A 58 -8.52 -1.21 -2.90
CA PRO A 58 -9.45 -0.14 -2.53
C PRO A 58 -10.89 -0.41 -2.95
N LYS A 59 -11.09 -0.98 -4.14
CA LYS A 59 -12.43 -1.30 -4.65
C LYS A 59 -13.05 -2.44 -3.85
N LEU A 60 -12.28 -3.48 -3.53
CA LEU A 60 -12.73 -4.60 -2.70
C LEU A 60 -13.16 -4.14 -1.31
N ILE A 61 -12.37 -3.27 -0.67
CA ILE A 61 -12.71 -2.69 0.63
C ILE A 61 -13.98 -1.84 0.53
N LYS A 62 -14.11 -1.00 -0.51
CA LYS A 62 -15.31 -0.17 -0.75
C LYS A 62 -16.57 -1.00 -1.02
N THR A 63 -16.46 -2.10 -1.77
CA THR A 63 -17.60 -3.00 -2.05
C THR A 63 -18.18 -3.62 -0.77
N ARG A 64 -17.38 -3.74 0.31
CA ARG A 64 -17.83 -4.23 1.62
C ARG A 64 -18.65 -3.21 2.42
N GLY A 65 -18.73 -1.95 1.96
CA GLY A 65 -19.60 -0.92 2.50
C GLY A 65 -19.36 -0.62 3.98
N ARG A 66 -20.42 -0.73 4.80
CA ARG A 66 -20.38 -0.44 6.26
C ARG A 66 -19.48 -1.37 7.06
N ASP A 67 -19.16 -2.53 6.49
CA ASP A 67 -18.27 -3.51 7.09
C ASP A 67 -16.96 -3.59 6.30
N ALA A 68 -16.37 -2.45 5.96
CA ALA A 68 -15.00 -2.38 5.45
C ALA A 68 -14.06 -3.18 6.38
N HIS A 69 -13.39 -4.17 5.81
CA HIS A 69 -12.43 -5.06 6.47
C HIS A 69 -11.47 -5.62 5.42
N LEU A 70 -10.42 -6.31 5.86
CA LEU A 70 -9.55 -7.08 4.99
C LEU A 70 -9.71 -8.58 5.26
N LEU A 71 -9.48 -9.38 4.23
CA LEU A 71 -9.33 -10.81 4.34
C LEU A 71 -7.87 -11.18 4.63
N HIS A 72 -7.65 -12.38 5.17
CA HIS A 72 -6.30 -12.87 5.46
C HIS A 72 -5.41 -12.91 4.21
N GLU A 73 -5.93 -13.42 3.10
CA GLU A 73 -5.20 -13.48 1.83
C GLU A 73 -4.81 -12.08 1.33
N GLU A 74 -5.68 -11.09 1.50
CA GLU A 74 -5.39 -9.69 1.13
C GLU A 74 -4.32 -9.08 2.03
N LEU A 75 -4.30 -9.42 3.32
CA LEU A 75 -3.25 -8.99 4.23
C LEU A 75 -1.89 -9.61 3.85
N VAL A 76 -1.87 -10.90 3.52
CA VAL A 76 -0.67 -11.61 3.04
C VAL A 76 -0.17 -10.99 1.74
N GLN A 77 -1.07 -10.76 0.78
CA GLN A 77 -0.74 -10.15 -0.50
C GLN A 77 -0.25 -8.71 -0.36
N THR A 78 -0.81 -7.93 0.58
CA THR A 78 -0.33 -6.57 0.86
C THR A 78 1.08 -6.58 1.45
N MET A 79 1.41 -7.54 2.31
CA MET A 79 2.76 -7.71 2.82
C MET A 79 3.74 -8.11 1.71
N GLU A 80 3.31 -9.01 0.82
CA GLU A 80 4.11 -9.38 -0.36
C GLU A 80 4.37 -8.18 -1.27
N TRP A 81 3.35 -7.36 -1.54
CA TRP A 81 3.48 -6.10 -2.29
C TRP A 81 4.51 -5.18 -1.63
N LYS A 82 4.38 -4.90 -0.34
CA LYS A 82 5.27 -3.98 0.38
C LYS A 82 6.72 -4.46 0.36
N GLN A 83 6.96 -5.74 0.62
CA GLN A 83 8.32 -6.28 0.63
C GLN A 83 8.93 -6.32 -0.77
N THR A 84 8.13 -6.58 -1.81
CA THR A 84 8.59 -6.55 -3.21
C THR A 84 8.98 -5.12 -3.62
N ARG A 85 8.20 -4.12 -3.17
CA ARG A 85 8.45 -2.69 -3.42
C ARG A 85 9.62 -2.12 -2.60
N GLY A 86 9.84 -2.68 -1.41
CA GLY A 86 10.80 -2.21 -0.41
C GLY A 86 11.96 -3.17 -0.19
N LYS A 87 12.29 -3.38 1.08
CA LYS A 87 13.27 -4.36 1.54
C LYS A 87 12.54 -5.63 1.99
N PHE A 88 13.10 -6.77 1.64
CA PHE A 88 12.54 -8.08 1.95
C PHE A 88 12.92 -8.51 3.37
N TYR A 89 11.93 -8.93 4.15
CA TYR A 89 12.07 -9.36 5.54
C TYR A 89 11.26 -10.65 5.76
N PRO A 90 11.89 -11.84 5.66
CA PRO A 90 11.18 -13.13 5.72
C PRO A 90 10.30 -13.30 6.96
N GLN A 91 10.78 -12.78 8.10
CA GLN A 91 10.09 -12.88 9.39
C GLN A 91 8.73 -12.18 9.38
N LEU A 92 8.59 -11.05 8.67
CA LEU A 92 7.32 -10.33 8.58
C LEU A 92 6.26 -11.11 7.81
N SER A 93 6.68 -11.83 6.76
CA SER A 93 5.78 -12.71 6.00
C SER A 93 5.27 -13.86 6.86
N TYR A 94 6.13 -14.42 7.71
CA TYR A 94 5.73 -15.46 8.66
C TYR A 94 4.72 -14.92 9.69
N LEU A 95 5.03 -13.77 10.31
CA LEU A 95 4.15 -13.14 11.30
C LEU A 95 2.76 -12.81 10.76
N ILE A 96 2.64 -12.42 9.49
CA ILE A 96 1.31 -12.18 8.92
C ILE A 96 0.55 -13.47 8.67
N LYS A 97 1.22 -14.52 8.20
CA LYS A 97 0.58 -15.82 7.94
C LYS A 97 0.01 -16.49 9.19
N ILE A 98 0.64 -16.31 10.34
CA ILE A 98 0.16 -16.88 11.62
C ILE A 98 -1.08 -16.18 12.19
N ASN A 99 -1.50 -15.03 11.66
CA ASN A 99 -2.77 -14.44 12.07
C ASN A 99 -3.92 -15.31 11.57
N THR A 100 -4.98 -15.43 12.37
CA THR A 100 -6.17 -16.17 11.94
C THR A 100 -7.06 -15.29 11.06
N PRO A 101 -7.80 -15.86 10.08
CA PRO A 101 -8.72 -15.09 9.25
C PRO A 101 -9.74 -14.29 10.06
N ARG A 102 -10.23 -14.87 11.17
CA ARG A 102 -11.14 -14.20 12.09
C ARG A 102 -10.51 -12.98 12.76
N ALA A 103 -9.25 -13.06 13.20
CA ALA A 103 -8.55 -11.93 13.81
C ALA A 103 -8.33 -10.80 12.80
N VAL A 104 -7.92 -11.13 11.56
CA VAL A 104 -7.71 -10.14 10.50
C VAL A 104 -8.99 -9.35 10.23
N VAL A 105 -10.12 -10.03 10.03
CA VAL A 105 -11.41 -9.36 9.80
C VAL A 105 -11.80 -8.50 10.99
N MET A 106 -11.67 -9.01 12.22
CA MET A 106 -12.08 -8.31 13.44
C MET A 106 -11.28 -7.01 13.66
N GLU A 107 -9.94 -7.09 13.63
CA GLU A 107 -9.09 -5.94 13.90
C GLU A 107 -9.15 -4.90 12.78
N THR A 108 -9.23 -5.34 11.53
CA THR A 108 -9.33 -4.40 10.39
C THR A 108 -10.68 -3.70 10.36
N LYS A 109 -11.78 -4.43 10.62
CA LYS A 109 -13.12 -3.84 10.79
C LYS A 109 -13.16 -2.84 11.93
N LYS A 110 -12.52 -3.15 13.06
CA LYS A 110 -12.39 -2.23 14.19
C LYS A 110 -11.62 -0.97 13.77
N ALA A 111 -10.51 -1.12 13.06
CA ALA A 111 -9.70 0.01 12.59
C ALA A 111 -10.46 0.93 11.63
N PHE A 112 -11.15 0.38 10.63
CA PHE A 112 -11.91 1.19 9.67
C PHE A 112 -13.06 1.97 10.33
N ARG A 113 -13.70 1.41 11.36
CA ARG A 113 -14.74 2.10 12.15
C ARG A 113 -14.22 3.25 13.01
N LYS A 114 -12.91 3.31 13.27
CA LYS A 114 -12.29 4.38 14.05
C LYS A 114 -11.95 5.61 13.22
N LEU A 115 -12.03 5.53 11.89
CA LEU A 115 -11.85 6.69 11.02
C LEU A 115 -12.95 7.74 11.30
N PRO A 116 -12.61 9.04 11.35
CA PRO A 116 -11.34 9.66 10.92
C PRO A 116 -10.22 9.69 11.98
N ASN A 117 -10.39 9.08 13.17
CA ASN A 117 -9.32 9.02 14.17
C ASN A 117 -8.23 8.01 13.77
N LEU A 118 -7.19 8.54 13.12
CA LEU A 118 -6.07 7.75 12.59
C LEU A 118 -5.27 7.03 13.67
N GLU A 119 -5.03 7.67 14.82
CA GLU A 119 -4.25 7.07 15.91
C GLU A 119 -4.93 5.81 16.45
N GLN A 120 -6.23 5.88 16.70
CA GLN A 120 -7.01 4.71 17.14
C GLN A 120 -7.08 3.62 16.06
N ALA A 121 -7.17 4.00 14.78
CA ALA A 121 -7.17 3.04 13.67
C ALA A 121 -5.82 2.32 13.55
N LEU A 122 -4.70 3.05 13.66
CA LEU A 122 -3.34 2.49 13.63
C LEU A 122 -3.08 1.57 14.83
N ASN A 123 -3.54 1.95 16.02
CA ASN A 123 -3.41 1.14 17.23
C ASN A 123 -4.21 -0.17 17.11
N ALA A 124 -5.42 -0.13 16.54
CA ALA A 124 -6.20 -1.35 16.28
C ALA A 124 -5.49 -2.30 15.31
N LEU A 125 -4.92 -1.78 14.21
CA LEU A 125 -4.19 -2.61 13.25
C LEU A 125 -2.89 -3.20 13.81
N SER A 126 -2.26 -2.50 14.77
CA SER A 126 -1.03 -2.96 15.42
C SER A 126 -1.22 -4.19 16.32
N ASN A 127 -2.47 -4.59 16.60
CA ASN A 127 -2.77 -5.85 17.28
C ASN A 127 -2.49 -7.08 16.40
N LEU A 128 -2.43 -6.92 15.07
CA LEU A 128 -2.11 -8.02 14.15
C LEU A 128 -0.60 -8.26 14.11
N LYS A 129 -0.20 -9.53 14.16
CA LYS A 129 1.22 -9.89 14.10
C LYS A 129 1.81 -9.52 12.75
N GLY A 130 2.98 -8.87 12.76
CA GLY A 130 3.66 -8.40 11.54
C GLY A 130 3.07 -7.12 10.94
N VAL A 131 2.05 -6.53 11.57
CA VAL A 131 1.48 -5.23 11.18
C VAL A 131 2.02 -4.15 12.12
N GLY A 132 3.08 -3.47 11.70
CA GLY A 132 3.56 -2.25 12.37
C GLY A 132 2.93 -0.99 11.76
N ILE A 133 3.35 0.19 12.24
CA ILE A 133 2.87 1.51 11.79
C ILE A 133 2.90 1.65 10.26
N THR A 134 3.98 1.20 9.63
CA THR A 134 4.17 1.29 8.17
C THR A 134 3.31 0.30 7.37
N MET A 135 2.83 -0.79 7.98
CA MET A 135 1.83 -1.66 7.35
C MET A 135 0.44 -1.09 7.59
N ALA A 136 0.15 -0.70 8.82
CA ALA A 136 -1.13 -0.13 9.21
C ALA A 136 -1.48 1.10 8.36
N SER A 137 -0.52 2.00 8.12
CA SER A 137 -0.72 3.16 7.25
C SER A 137 -1.00 2.78 5.79
N ALA A 138 -0.37 1.73 5.27
CA ALA A 138 -0.66 1.21 3.94
C ALA A 138 -2.09 0.65 3.87
N LEU A 139 -2.50 -0.16 4.86
CA LEU A 139 -3.85 -0.74 4.91
C LEU A 139 -4.95 0.32 5.03
N LEU A 140 -4.69 1.43 5.72
CA LEU A 140 -5.64 2.55 5.82
C LEU A 140 -5.66 3.44 4.57
N ALA A 141 -4.59 3.44 3.78
CA ALA A 141 -4.48 4.22 2.55
C ALA A 141 -5.04 3.50 1.31
N ALA A 142 -5.25 2.18 1.41
CA ALA A 142 -5.94 1.37 0.41
C ALA A 142 -7.46 1.59 0.51
#